data_AF-A0A5C7JVX7-F1
#
_entry.id   AF-A0A5C7JVX7-F1
#
_cell.length_a   1.000
_cell.length_b   1.000
_cell.length_c   1.000
_cell.angle_alpha   90.00
_cell.angle_beta   90.00
_cell.angle_gamma   90.00
#
_symmetry.space_group_name_H-M   'P 1'
#
loop_
_entity.id
_entity.type
_entity.pdbx_description
1 polymer ?
#
loop_
_entity_poly.entity_id
_entity_poly.type
_entity_poly.pdbx_seq_one_letter_code
_entity_poly.pdbx_strand_id
1 'polypeptide(L)'
;MHRKLVKGKLTWVSGNKPNVKVKNATKVEYDGIQFRSKLEAKTYQRLKEEGFNFEYEVETYTIIEKFEYMGEKVRPITFTPDFIDKDRRIILEVKGFANESYPLRAKLFKRYLTINRLDFEFHTVRTIKDLELFINYLKSKENEVQKSN
;
A
#
# COMPACT_ATOMS: atom_id res chain seq x y z
N MET A 1 -19.69 -14.81 19.30
CA MET A 1 -19.03 -16.12 19.51
C MET A 1 -19.90 -16.91 20.46
N HIS A 2 -20.17 -18.19 20.18
CA HIS A 2 -20.97 -19.05 21.05
C HIS A 2 -20.28 -20.41 21.22
N ARG A 3 -20.47 -21.10 22.35
CA ARG A 3 -19.89 -22.44 22.58
C ARG A 3 -20.81 -23.49 21.98
N LYS A 4 -20.25 -24.41 21.19
CA LYS A 4 -20.99 -25.57 20.65
C LYS A 4 -20.28 -26.87 21.02
N LEU A 5 -21.07 -27.88 21.36
CA LEU A 5 -20.59 -29.24 21.58
C LEU A 5 -20.29 -29.88 20.22
N VAL A 6 -19.03 -30.26 20.00
CA VAL A 6 -18.58 -31.01 18.82
C VAL A 6 -17.82 -32.24 19.32
N LYS A 7 -18.30 -33.43 18.95
CA LYS A 7 -17.73 -34.73 19.38
C LYS A 7 -17.47 -34.81 20.89
N GLY A 8 -18.45 -34.41 21.70
CA GLY A 8 -18.36 -34.49 23.16
C GLY A 8 -17.50 -33.42 23.84
N LYS A 9 -16.92 -32.46 23.11
CA LYS A 9 -16.09 -31.38 23.69
C LYS A 9 -16.72 -30.00 23.40
N LEU A 10 -16.80 -29.12 24.40
CA LEU A 10 -17.23 -27.72 24.19
C LEU A 10 -16.12 -26.95 23.47
N THR A 11 -16.40 -26.48 22.25
CA THR A 11 -15.47 -25.71 21.43
C THR A 11 -16.00 -24.30 21.18
N TRP A 12 -15.09 -23.34 21.06
CA TRP A 12 -15.41 -21.96 20.67
C TRP A 12 -15.57 -21.89 19.16
N VAL A 13 -16.74 -21.48 18.66
CA VAL A 13 -16.95 -21.19 17.25
C VAL A 13 -17.11 -19.68 17.07
N SER A 14 -16.13 -19.07 16.40
CA SER A 14 -16.28 -17.73 15.82
C SER A 14 -17.18 -17.84 14.59
N GLY A 15 -18.27 -17.07 14.57
CA GLY A 15 -19.03 -16.85 13.35
C GLY A 15 -18.20 -16.00 12.39
N ASN A 16 -17.18 -16.59 11.78
CA ASN A 16 -16.45 -15.94 10.71
C ASN A 16 -17.30 -16.04 9.45
N LYS A 17 -17.84 -14.91 9.01
CA LYS A 17 -18.24 -14.78 7.61
C LYS A 17 -17.00 -15.15 6.77
N PRO A 18 -17.09 -16.11 5.84
CA PRO A 18 -15.96 -16.44 5.00
C PRO A 18 -15.50 -15.17 4.28
N ASN A 19 -14.20 -14.94 4.22
CA ASN A 19 -13.62 -13.81 3.50
C ASN A 19 -13.91 -14.04 2.00
N VAL A 20 -15.04 -13.52 1.51
CA VAL A 20 -15.47 -13.71 0.13
C VAL A 20 -14.52 -12.91 -0.74
N LYS A 21 -13.58 -13.59 -1.41
CA LYS A 21 -12.76 -12.98 -2.46
C LYS A 21 -13.71 -12.33 -3.46
N VAL A 22 -13.57 -11.03 -3.68
CA VAL A 22 -14.30 -10.30 -4.72
C VAL A 22 -13.90 -10.91 -6.06
N LYS A 23 -14.78 -11.72 -6.65
CA LYS A 23 -14.47 -12.53 -7.84
C LYS A 23 -14.34 -11.68 -9.13
N ASN A 24 -14.75 -10.41 -9.09
CA ASN A 24 -14.91 -9.55 -10.27
C ASN A 24 -14.34 -8.14 -10.06
N ALA A 25 -13.16 -8.00 -9.46
CA ALA A 25 -12.46 -6.71 -9.54
C ALA A 25 -12.12 -6.45 -11.01
N THR A 26 -12.81 -5.48 -11.63
CA THR A 26 -12.52 -5.07 -13.02
C THR A 26 -11.09 -4.56 -13.06
N LYS A 27 -10.20 -5.29 -13.75
CA LYS A 27 -8.87 -4.76 -14.08
C LYS A 27 -9.10 -3.51 -14.91
N VAL A 28 -8.59 -2.38 -14.42
CA VAL A 28 -8.67 -1.12 -15.15
C VAL A 28 -7.35 -0.96 -15.87
N GLU A 29 -7.41 -0.83 -17.19
CA GLU A 29 -6.26 -0.53 -18.03
C GLU A 29 -6.28 0.96 -18.37
N TYR A 30 -5.13 1.62 -18.22
CA TYR A 30 -4.93 2.98 -18.67
C TYR A 30 -3.45 3.17 -18.99
N ASP A 31 -3.11 3.82 -20.11
CA ASP A 31 -1.75 3.93 -20.63
C ASP A 31 -1.00 2.58 -20.78
N GLY A 32 -1.72 1.49 -21.05
CA GLY A 32 -1.14 0.14 -21.10
C GLY A 32 -0.73 -0.45 -19.75
N ILE A 33 -1.01 0.27 -18.64
CA ILE A 33 -0.78 -0.20 -17.27
C ILE A 33 -2.05 -0.89 -16.76
N GLN A 34 -1.90 -2.11 -16.22
CA GLN A 34 -2.99 -2.83 -15.57
C GLN A 34 -3.01 -2.54 -14.07
N PHE A 35 -3.98 -1.74 -13.62
CA PHE A 35 -4.15 -1.40 -12.21
C PHE A 35 -4.92 -2.48 -11.45
N ARG A 36 -4.55 -2.69 -10.19
CA ARG A 36 -5.18 -3.69 -9.31
C ARG A 36 -6.50 -3.20 -8.71
N SER A 37 -6.72 -1.89 -8.74
CA SER A 37 -7.97 -1.28 -8.30
C SER A 37 -8.36 -0.04 -9.10
N LYS A 38 -9.66 0.30 -9.09
CA LYS A 38 -10.18 1.54 -9.67
C LYS A 38 -9.58 2.79 -9.01
N LEU A 39 -9.28 2.72 -7.71
CA LEU A 39 -8.70 3.84 -6.99
C LEU A 39 -7.25 4.08 -7.43
N GLU A 40 -6.45 3.01 -7.62
CA GLU A 40 -5.09 3.14 -8.18
C GLU A 40 -5.11 3.78 -9.58
N ALA A 41 -5.98 3.29 -10.48
CA ALA A 41 -6.10 3.87 -11.81
C ALA A 41 -6.48 5.35 -11.76
N LYS A 42 -7.41 5.73 -10.88
CA LYS A 42 -7.81 7.13 -10.69
C LYS A 42 -6.68 7.97 -10.10
N THR A 43 -5.95 7.44 -9.12
CA THR A 43 -4.77 8.11 -8.53
C THR A 43 -3.73 8.40 -9.62
N TYR A 44 -3.39 7.41 -10.44
CA TYR A 44 -2.44 7.57 -11.54
C TYR A 44 -2.89 8.64 -12.54
N GLN A 45 -4.15 8.57 -13.01
CA GLN A 45 -4.72 9.56 -13.92
C GLN A 45 -4.63 10.97 -13.35
N ARG A 46 -5.04 11.15 -12.08
CA ARG A 46 -5.04 12.45 -11.42
C ARG A 46 -3.64 13.02 -11.23
N LEU A 47 -2.67 12.18 -10.84
CA LEU A 47 -1.26 12.60 -10.72
C LEU A 47 -0.72 13.05 -12.08
N LYS A 48 -0.99 12.28 -13.14
CA LYS A 48 -0.56 12.60 -14.50
C LYS A 48 -1.19 13.89 -15.03
N GLU A 49 -2.50 14.09 -14.81
CA GLU A 49 -3.22 15.32 -15.19
C GLU A 49 -2.60 16.58 -14.55
N GLU A 50 -2.10 16.45 -13.32
CA GLU A 50 -1.44 17.53 -12.58
C GLU A 50 0.06 17.63 -12.88
N GLY A 51 0.60 16.79 -13.77
CA GLY A 51 2.01 16.79 -14.17
C GLY A 51 2.96 16.12 -13.18
N PHE A 52 2.45 15.35 -12.20
CA PHE A 52 3.27 14.59 -11.27
C PHE A 52 3.63 13.21 -11.85
N ASN A 53 4.93 12.99 -12.07
CA ASN A 53 5.46 11.75 -12.65
C ASN A 53 5.74 10.70 -11.57
N PHE A 54 4.69 10.04 -11.10
CA PHE A 54 4.82 8.86 -10.24
C PHE A 54 4.91 7.57 -11.06
N GLU A 55 5.89 6.74 -10.77
CA GLU A 55 6.08 5.42 -11.37
C GLU A 55 5.24 4.37 -10.63
N TYR A 56 4.48 3.52 -11.34
CA TYR A 56 3.58 2.50 -10.75
C TYR A 56 4.27 1.15 -10.54
N GLU A 57 4.25 0.61 -9.32
CA GLU A 57 4.79 -0.71 -8.91
C GLU A 57 6.22 -1.03 -9.44
N VAL A 58 7.07 -0.02 -9.66
CA VAL A 58 8.40 -0.21 -10.29
C VAL A 58 9.46 -0.82 -9.38
N GLU A 59 9.30 -0.72 -8.07
CA GLU A 59 10.34 -1.13 -7.11
C GLU A 59 9.75 -1.95 -5.97
N THR A 60 10.46 -3.02 -5.61
CA THR A 60 10.10 -3.91 -4.49
C THR A 60 11.23 -3.93 -3.48
N TYR A 61 10.90 -3.66 -2.23
CA TYR A 61 11.83 -3.64 -1.11
C TYR A 61 11.73 -4.94 -0.31
N THR A 62 12.86 -5.60 -0.07
CA THR A 62 12.94 -6.70 0.89
C THR A 62 13.17 -6.12 2.28
N ILE A 63 12.11 -6.09 3.10
CA ILE A 63 12.16 -5.55 4.46
C ILE A 63 12.84 -6.53 5.41
N ILE A 64 12.54 -7.82 5.26
CA ILE A 64 13.18 -8.91 5.98
C ILE A 64 13.60 -9.95 4.95
N GLU A 65 14.90 -10.24 4.90
CA GLU A 65 15.46 -11.28 4.05
C GLU A 65 14.89 -12.66 4.41
N LYS A 66 14.94 -13.59 3.46
CA LYS A 66 14.63 -14.99 3.75
C LYS A 66 15.65 -15.52 4.77
N PHE A 67 15.21 -16.36 5.68
CA PHE A 67 16.08 -16.98 6.68
C PHE A 67 15.61 -18.40 7.01
N GLU A 68 16.45 -19.15 7.71
CA GLU A 68 16.13 -20.48 8.21
C GLU A 68 16.04 -20.43 9.73
N TYR A 69 14.98 -21.02 10.29
CA TYR A 69 14.78 -21.14 11.72
C TYR A 69 14.48 -22.59 12.07
N MET A 70 15.44 -23.26 12.72
CA MET A 70 15.31 -24.67 13.12
C MET A 70 14.92 -25.61 11.97
N GLY A 71 15.49 -25.42 10.77
CA GLY A 71 15.14 -26.21 9.58
C GLY A 71 13.93 -25.69 8.80
N GLU A 72 13.16 -24.74 9.33
CA GLU A 72 12.07 -24.09 8.60
C GLU A 72 12.60 -22.95 7.75
N LYS A 73 12.32 -23.00 6.44
CA LYS A 73 12.61 -21.90 5.51
C LYS A 73 11.53 -20.83 5.62
N VAL A 74 11.87 -19.70 6.23
CA VAL A 74 10.99 -18.54 6.36
C VAL A 74 11.16 -17.64 5.14
N ARG A 75 10.04 -17.33 4.47
CA ARG A 75 10.00 -16.47 3.28
C ARG A 75 10.31 -15.02 3.63
N PRO A 76 10.85 -14.23 2.68
CA PRO A 76 11.11 -12.83 2.93
C PRO A 76 9.80 -12.07 3.12
N ILE A 77 9.87 -10.96 3.87
CA ILE A 77 8.81 -9.95 3.88
C ILE A 77 9.22 -8.86 2.90
N THR A 78 8.46 -8.74 1.82
CA THR A 78 8.66 -7.70 0.81
C THR A 78 7.53 -6.66 0.84
N PHE A 79 7.81 -5.47 0.31
CA PHE A 79 6.87 -4.39 0.13
C PHE A 79 7.11 -3.73 -1.22
N THR A 80 6.08 -3.71 -2.05
CA THR A 80 6.06 -3.02 -3.35
C THR A 80 5.08 -1.86 -3.19
N PRO A 81 5.55 -0.61 -3.10
CA PRO A 81 4.65 0.51 -3.05
C PRO A 81 3.86 0.65 -4.35
N ASP A 82 2.63 1.15 -4.25
CA ASP A 82 1.80 1.36 -5.44
C ASP A 82 2.42 2.41 -6.37
N PHE A 83 2.96 3.52 -5.83
CA PHE A 83 3.55 4.61 -6.61
C PHE A 83 4.82 5.19 -5.96
N ILE A 84 5.80 5.57 -6.79
CA ILE A 84 7.06 6.20 -6.35
C ILE A 84 7.40 7.40 -7.24
N ASP A 85 7.69 8.55 -6.63
CA ASP A 85 8.32 9.71 -7.26
C ASP A 85 9.72 9.86 -6.67
N LYS A 86 10.74 9.51 -7.45
CA LYS A 86 12.14 9.53 -7.00
C LYS A 86 12.71 10.95 -6.93
N ASP A 87 12.22 11.86 -7.76
CA ASP A 87 12.69 13.24 -7.82
C ASP A 87 12.26 14.00 -6.56
N ARG A 88 10.99 13.86 -6.17
CA ARG A 88 10.45 14.44 -4.93
C ARG A 88 10.72 13.57 -3.70
N ARG A 89 11.25 12.36 -3.89
CA ARG A 89 11.46 11.34 -2.86
C ARG A 89 10.17 11.04 -2.09
N ILE A 90 9.10 10.76 -2.82
CA ILE A 90 7.79 10.44 -2.26
C ILE A 90 7.38 9.01 -2.64
N ILE A 91 6.89 8.27 -1.66
CA ILE A 91 6.23 6.99 -1.84
C ILE A 91 4.76 7.15 -1.52
N LEU A 92 3.89 6.73 -2.43
CA LEU A 92 2.44 6.82 -2.27
C LEU A 92 1.81 5.43 -2.34
N GLU A 93 1.11 5.07 -1.28
CA GLU A 93 0.35 3.82 -1.21
C GLU A 93 -1.15 4.08 -1.36
N VAL A 94 -1.83 3.31 -2.21
CA VAL A 94 -3.28 3.34 -2.39
C VAL A 94 -3.92 2.17 -1.66
N LYS A 95 -4.81 2.46 -0.71
CA LYS A 95 -5.45 1.42 0.12
C LYS A 95 -6.94 1.62 0.24
N GLY A 96 -7.71 0.77 -0.44
CA GLY A 96 -9.16 0.69 -0.28
C GLY A 96 -9.58 -0.07 0.99
N PHE A 97 -10.29 -1.19 0.80
CA PHE A 97 -10.84 -1.99 1.90
C PHE A 97 -9.80 -2.40 2.96
N ALA A 98 -10.26 -2.49 4.21
CA ALA A 98 -9.44 -2.85 5.35
C ALA A 98 -8.78 -4.23 5.15
N ASN A 99 -7.46 -4.24 5.01
CA ASN A 99 -6.62 -5.43 5.10
C ASN A 99 -5.94 -5.41 6.48
N GLU A 100 -6.16 -6.47 7.28
CA GLU A 100 -5.60 -6.60 8.63
C GLU A 100 -4.06 -6.56 8.65
N SER A 101 -3.40 -6.99 7.56
CA SER A 101 -1.93 -7.05 7.48
C SER A 101 -1.28 -5.73 7.06
N TYR A 102 -2.03 -4.80 6.45
CA TYR A 102 -1.46 -3.56 5.91
C TYR A 102 -0.79 -2.68 6.98
N PRO A 103 -1.42 -2.39 8.14
CA PRO A 103 -0.81 -1.53 9.16
C PRO A 103 0.56 -2.04 9.63
N LEU A 104 0.71 -3.36 9.79
CA LEU A 104 1.98 -3.96 10.18
C LEU A 104 3.02 -3.83 9.06
N ARG A 105 2.67 -4.12 7.81
CA ARG A 105 3.59 -3.99 6.67
C ARG A 105 4.04 -2.55 6.46
N ALA A 106 3.12 -1.58 6.52
CA ALA A 106 3.47 -0.17 6.42
C ALA A 106 4.37 0.28 7.58
N LYS A 107 4.12 -0.21 8.80
CA LYS A 107 4.99 0.08 9.96
C LYS A 107 6.40 -0.49 9.77
N LEU A 108 6.51 -1.74 9.30
CA LEU A 108 7.80 -2.37 8.99
C LEU A 108 8.53 -1.64 7.86
N PHE A 109 7.80 -1.21 6.83
CA PHE A 109 8.37 -0.47 5.71
C PHE A 109 8.88 0.92 6.12
N LYS A 110 8.11 1.68 6.91
CA LYS A 110 8.59 2.95 7.48
C LYS A 110 9.86 2.76 8.30
N ARG A 111 9.92 1.72 9.14
CA ARG A 111 11.15 1.37 9.87
C ARG A 111 12.30 1.05 8.91
N TYR A 112 12.05 0.29 7.84
CA TYR A 112 13.04 -0.03 6.82
C TYR A 112 13.61 1.24 6.17
N LEU A 113 12.77 2.20 5.79
CA LEU A 113 13.22 3.49 5.24
C LEU A 113 14.12 4.22 6.25
N THR A 114 13.71 4.29 7.52
CA THR A 114 14.47 4.97 8.58
C THR A 114 15.84 4.33 8.83
N ILE A 115 15.92 3.01 9.01
CA ILE A 115 17.19 2.35 9.35
C ILE A 115 18.19 2.36 8.20
N ASN A 116 17.70 2.35 6.95
CA ASN A 116 18.53 2.42 5.76
C ASN A 116 18.82 3.86 5.31
N ARG A 117 18.37 4.88 6.08
CA ARG A 117 18.54 6.31 5.76
C ARG A 117 18.01 6.65 4.36
N LEU A 118 16.88 6.04 4.01
CA LEU A 118 16.15 6.34 2.78
C LEU A 118 15.18 7.47 3.10
N ASP A 119 15.59 8.70 2.79
CA ASP A 119 14.80 9.91 3.04
C ASP A 119 13.60 10.04 2.07
N PHE A 120 12.71 9.05 2.06
CA PHE A 120 11.45 9.10 1.34
C PHE A 120 10.30 9.47 2.27
N GLU A 121 9.43 10.36 1.82
CA GLU A 121 8.17 10.64 2.50
C GLU A 121 7.12 9.60 2.11
N PHE A 122 6.51 8.93 3.08
CA PHE A 122 5.53 7.86 2.86
C PHE A 122 4.10 8.33 3.14
N HIS A 123 3.26 8.34 2.10
CA HIS A 123 1.85 8.72 2.17
C HIS A 123 0.90 7.55 1.89
N THR A 124 -0.34 7.70 2.31
CA THR A 124 -1.40 6.73 2.01
C THR A 124 -2.68 7.45 1.59
N VAL A 125 -3.26 7.03 0.46
CA VAL A 125 -4.55 7.50 -0.04
C VAL A 125 -5.56 6.37 0.06
N ARG A 126 -6.70 6.61 0.72
CA ARG A 126 -7.77 5.60 0.88
C ARG A 126 -9.06 5.96 0.19
N THR A 127 -9.27 7.25 -0.02
CA THR A 127 -10.48 7.82 -0.64
C THR A 127 -10.11 8.87 -1.68
N ILE A 128 -11.08 9.25 -2.51
CA ILE A 128 -10.92 10.38 -3.45
C ILE A 128 -10.59 11.67 -2.70
N LYS A 129 -11.14 11.87 -1.49
CA LYS A 129 -10.83 13.04 -0.67
C LYS A 129 -9.36 13.06 -0.24
N ASP A 130 -8.82 11.91 0.15
CA ASP A 130 -7.40 11.80 0.50
C ASP A 130 -6.51 12.07 -0.71
N LEU A 131 -6.91 11.61 -1.90
CA LEU A 131 -6.21 11.90 -3.15
C LEU A 131 -6.14 13.41 -3.40
N GLU A 132 -7.27 14.13 -3.33
CA GLU A 132 -7.25 15.58 -3.56
C GLU A 132 -6.45 16.33 -2.48
N LEU A 133 -6.48 15.89 -1.21
CA LEU A 133 -5.62 16.44 -0.17
C LEU A 133 -4.14 16.23 -0.48
N PHE A 134 -3.77 15.04 -0.96
CA PHE A 134 -2.40 14.72 -1.36
C PHE A 134 -1.95 15.54 -2.58
N ILE A 135 -2.79 15.74 -3.59
CA ILE A 135 -2.48 16.61 -4.74
C ILE A 135 -2.25 18.05 -4.28
N ASN A 136 -3.10 18.58 -3.40
CA ASN A 136 -2.93 19.93 -2.88
C ASN A 136 -1.62 20.07 -2.08
N TYR A 137 -1.24 19.04 -1.34
CA TYR A 137 0.05 18.96 -0.64
C TYR A 137 1.23 19.00 -1.63
N LEU A 138 1.19 18.23 -2.72
CA LEU A 138 2.24 18.27 -3.74
C LEU A 138 2.37 19.66 -4.37
N LYS A 139 1.24 20.29 -4.71
CA LYS A 139 1.21 21.66 -5.25
C LYS A 139 1.77 22.68 -4.27
N SER A 140 1.47 22.56 -2.97
CA SER A 140 2.01 23.49 -1.98
C SER A 140 3.53 23.38 -1.86
N LYS A 141 4.09 22.16 -1.97
CA LYS A 141 5.54 21.94 -1.99
C LYS A 141 6.23 22.60 -3.18
N GLU A 142 5.65 22.52 -4.38
CA GLU A 142 6.23 23.18 -5.55
C GLU A 142 6.25 24.71 -5.41
N ASN A 143 5.19 25.29 -4.86
CA ASN A 143 5.12 26.73 -4.61
C ASN A 143 6.14 27.20 -3.55
N GLU A 144 6.46 26.39 -2.54
CA GLU A 144 7.49 26.69 -1.54
C GLU A 144 8.89 26.71 -2.15
N VAL A 145 9.18 25.77 -3.06
CA VAL A 145 10.46 25.70 -3.78
C VAL A 145 10.63 26.91 -4.70
N GLN A 146 9.57 27.32 -5.42
CA GLN A 146 9.61 28.48 -6.31
C GLN A 146 9.80 29.82 -5.58
N LYS A 147 9.34 29.94 -4.33
CA LYS A 147 9.53 31.16 -3.50
C LYS A 147 10.91 31.26 -2.86
N SER A 148 11.64 30.15 -2.82
CA SER A 148 12.97 30.05 -2.19
C SER A 148 14.12 30.22 -3.19
N ASN A 149 13.80 30.34 -4.49
CA ASN A 149 14.70 30.66 -5.58
C ASN A 149 14.43 32.09 -6.08
#